data_AF-A0AAD1KRE2-F1
#
_entry.id   AF-A0AAD1KRE2-F1
#
_cell.length_a   1.000
_cell.length_b   1.000
_cell.length_c   1.000
_cell.angle_alpha   90.00
_cell.angle_beta   90.00
_cell.angle_gamma   90.00
#
_symmetry.space_group_name_H-M   'P 1'
#
loop_
_entity.id
_entity.type
_entity.pdbx_description
1 polymer ?
#
loop_
_entity_poly.entity_id
_entity_poly.type
_entity_poly.pdbx_seq_one_letter_code
_entity_poly.pdbx_strand_id
1 'polypeptide(L)'
;MSTARVSTDRKDAGRRRWFITIGVGLAVWVAQRLALIVAMACDGPVIPRLTRWDGKWYSVVAAGGYHWPNPMFGHTNPWISDLAFLPGLPALGRMIILVAGLPSRSAILIAGQIGFLAAAVVITAVGLKVAGPTAAVLLVACWGAAPRAVVESMGYTEGWFIAFVGLGLLAILSGRWILAGAFVGVAGLFRASVVPVCIVLGIAWLTSLFKAEPGQRWRRFIGMVLSPLGLLTWFVIVARRTGRWNGYLLVQKAWGSKMGTLLDTWENFQTRMNHAPFDWRYVGLIALTWCVYLGLGIVMAVRREPVWLTVYVLVTVIFVGHMQGYFNSKARFLLPAFPAFLPVARLLERGPRWFQVVFTLAISAVSTWWSLDVLRHNLSP
;
A
#
# COMPACT_ATOMS: atom_id res chain seq x y z
N MET A 1 10.88 -35.17 31.50
CA MET A 1 11.87 -34.89 30.42
C MET A 1 11.31 -35.07 28.99
N SER A 2 10.45 -36.05 28.71
CA SER A 2 9.88 -36.28 27.36
C SER A 2 8.96 -35.15 26.84
N THR A 3 8.08 -34.61 27.68
CA THR A 3 7.12 -33.56 27.30
C THR A 3 7.77 -32.21 26.96
N ALA A 4 8.85 -31.85 27.66
CA ALA A 4 9.61 -30.63 27.38
C ALA A 4 10.29 -30.68 25.99
N ARG A 5 10.87 -31.83 25.63
CA ARG A 5 11.56 -32.05 24.34
C ARG A 5 10.59 -32.00 23.14
N VAL A 6 9.40 -32.61 23.29
CA VAL A 6 8.33 -32.55 22.28
C VAL A 6 7.81 -31.11 22.09
N SER A 7 7.78 -30.31 23.16
CA SER A 7 7.34 -28.91 23.09
C SER A 7 8.35 -27.99 22.40
N THR A 8 9.65 -28.25 22.55
CA THR A 8 10.72 -27.51 21.87
C THR A 8 10.77 -27.86 20.40
N ASP A 9 10.69 -29.15 20.04
CA ASP A 9 10.71 -29.61 18.65
C ASP A 9 9.55 -29.05 17.83
N ARG A 10 8.35 -28.95 18.43
CA ARG A 10 7.17 -28.36 17.77
C ARG A 10 7.31 -26.85 17.57
N LYS A 11 7.94 -26.13 18.51
CA LYS A 11 8.21 -24.69 18.38
C LYS A 11 9.26 -24.43 17.29
N ASP A 12 10.30 -25.25 17.22
CA ASP A 12 11.36 -25.13 16.22
C ASP A 12 10.87 -25.49 14.82
N ALA A 13 10.03 -26.52 14.68
CA ALA A 13 9.37 -26.84 13.42
C ALA A 13 8.46 -25.71 12.92
N GLY A 14 7.70 -25.08 13.83
CA GLY A 14 6.86 -23.92 13.52
C GLY A 14 7.69 -22.70 13.08
N ARG A 15 8.81 -22.45 13.77
CA ARG A 15 9.73 -21.35 13.45
C ARG A 15 10.42 -21.55 12.10
N ARG A 16 10.91 -22.76 11.83
CA ARG A 16 11.50 -23.13 10.53
C ARG A 16 10.49 -22.96 9.40
N ARG A 17 9.25 -23.43 9.58
CA ARG A 17 8.17 -23.27 8.60
C ARG A 17 7.87 -21.80 8.33
N TRP A 18 7.89 -20.96 9.37
CA TRP A 18 7.71 -19.51 9.23
C TRP A 18 8.80 -18.90 8.34
N PHE A 19 10.08 -19.09 8.67
CA PHE A 19 11.18 -18.53 7.88
C PHE A 19 11.21 -19.03 6.44
N ILE A 20 10.94 -20.32 6.21
CA ILE A 20 10.87 -20.89 4.85
C ILE A 20 9.75 -20.22 4.06
N THR A 21 8.56 -20.09 4.63
CA THR A 21 7.41 -19.50 3.92
C THR A 21 7.67 -18.04 3.56
N ILE A 22 8.20 -17.26 4.52
CA ILE A 22 8.58 -15.86 4.29
C ILE A 22 9.67 -15.77 3.21
N GLY A 23 10.69 -16.62 3.28
CA GLY A 23 11.78 -16.65 2.29
C GLY A 23 11.29 -16.99 0.89
N VAL A 24 10.41 -17.98 0.75
CA VAL A 24 9.82 -18.35 -0.56
C VAL A 24 8.92 -17.22 -1.08
N GLY A 25 8.05 -16.66 -0.24
CA GLY A 25 7.19 -15.54 -0.63
C GLY A 25 7.99 -14.33 -1.10
N LEU A 26 9.06 -13.99 -0.37
CA LEU A 26 9.97 -12.91 -0.74
C LEU A 26 10.70 -13.22 -2.07
N ALA A 27 11.18 -14.45 -2.26
CA ALA A 27 11.85 -14.85 -3.49
C ALA A 27 10.93 -14.74 -4.72
N VAL A 28 9.66 -15.15 -4.59
CA VAL A 28 8.66 -15.01 -5.67
C VAL A 28 8.45 -13.54 -6.00
N TRP A 29 8.25 -12.69 -5.00
CA TRP A 29 8.07 -11.26 -5.20
C TRP A 29 9.31 -10.60 -5.85
N VAL A 30 10.51 -10.90 -5.35
CA VAL A 30 11.77 -10.39 -5.91
C VAL A 30 11.93 -10.82 -7.37
N ALA A 31 11.60 -12.06 -7.72
CA ALA A 31 11.64 -12.53 -9.10
C ALA A 31 10.72 -11.71 -10.02
N GLN A 32 9.50 -11.39 -9.56
CA GLN A 32 8.57 -10.52 -10.30
C GLN A 32 9.13 -9.11 -10.52
N ARG A 33 9.85 -8.55 -9.54
CA ARG A 33 10.50 -7.22 -9.66
C ARG A 33 11.72 -7.25 -10.56
N LEU A 34 12.56 -8.29 -10.44
CA LEU A 34 13.74 -8.45 -11.28
C LEU A 34 13.36 -8.61 -12.76
N ALA A 35 12.30 -9.37 -13.08
CA ALA A 35 11.81 -9.50 -14.45
C ALA A 35 11.49 -8.13 -15.08
N LEU A 36 10.78 -7.26 -14.34
CA LEU A 36 10.50 -5.90 -14.78
C LEU A 36 11.77 -5.06 -14.92
N ILE A 37 12.67 -5.09 -13.92
CA ILE A 37 13.91 -4.30 -13.95
C ILE A 37 14.82 -4.71 -15.10
N VAL A 38 14.97 -6.01 -15.36
CA VAL A 38 15.75 -6.54 -16.49
C VAL A 38 15.15 -6.08 -17.82
N ALA A 39 13.83 -6.21 -17.99
CA ALA A 39 13.16 -5.73 -19.20
C ALA A 39 13.33 -4.21 -19.39
N MET A 40 13.27 -3.42 -18.31
CA MET A 40 13.51 -1.98 -18.37
C MET A 40 14.96 -1.64 -18.71
N ALA A 41 15.93 -2.37 -18.16
CA ALA A 41 17.36 -2.09 -18.34
C ALA A 41 17.79 -2.20 -19.81
N CYS A 42 17.14 -3.06 -20.60
CA CYS A 42 17.34 -3.15 -22.05
C CYS A 42 16.97 -1.87 -22.80
N ASP A 43 16.02 -1.09 -22.26
CA ASP A 43 15.51 0.16 -22.88
C ASP A 43 16.21 1.43 -22.33
N GLY A 44 17.27 1.31 -21.51
CA GLY A 44 18.09 2.43 -21.03
C GLY A 44 18.14 2.63 -19.50
N PRO A 45 18.42 3.85 -18.99
CA PRO A 45 18.61 4.09 -17.55
C PRO A 45 17.35 3.81 -16.71
N VAL A 46 17.48 3.00 -15.65
CA VAL A 46 16.35 2.55 -14.83
C VAL A 46 15.97 3.55 -13.73
N ILE A 47 16.95 4.09 -12.99
CA ILE A 47 16.70 4.97 -11.84
C ILE A 47 15.82 6.18 -12.20
N PRO A 48 16.12 6.97 -13.26
CA PRO A 48 15.29 8.12 -13.60
C PRO A 48 13.84 7.76 -13.88
N ARG A 49 13.57 6.57 -14.41
CA ARG A 49 12.22 6.05 -14.71
C ARG A 49 11.49 5.60 -13.44
N LEU A 50 12.18 4.95 -12.51
CA LEU A 50 11.62 4.50 -11.23
C LEU A 50 11.48 5.62 -10.18
N THR A 51 12.05 6.80 -10.43
CA THR A 51 11.89 8.00 -9.59
C THR A 51 11.08 9.11 -10.29
N ARG A 52 10.23 8.78 -11.26
CA ARG A 52 9.32 9.75 -11.91
C ARG A 52 8.18 10.17 -10.97
N TRP A 53 7.47 11.22 -11.38
CA TRP A 53 6.28 11.76 -10.69
C TRP A 53 6.53 11.98 -9.19
N ASP A 54 5.87 11.26 -8.28
CA ASP A 54 6.03 11.43 -6.83
C ASP A 54 7.48 11.22 -6.37
N GLY A 55 8.21 10.29 -7.00
CA GLY A 55 9.61 10.00 -6.69
C GLY A 55 10.51 11.22 -6.86
N LYS A 56 10.18 12.11 -7.81
CA LYS A 56 10.88 13.37 -8.05
C LYS A 56 10.69 14.33 -6.87
N TRP A 57 9.46 14.45 -6.38
CA TRP A 57 9.13 15.27 -5.21
C TRP A 57 9.82 14.75 -3.95
N TYR A 58 9.72 13.44 -3.68
CA TYR A 58 10.41 12.84 -2.53
C TYR A 58 11.93 13.04 -2.59
N SER A 59 12.54 12.95 -3.78
CA SER A 59 13.99 13.14 -3.96
C SER A 59 14.43 14.57 -3.64
N VAL A 60 13.63 15.57 -4.01
CA VAL A 60 13.96 16.97 -3.70
C VAL A 60 13.77 17.27 -2.22
N VAL A 61 12.69 16.78 -1.61
CA VAL A 61 12.47 16.94 -0.16
C VAL A 61 13.57 16.24 0.65
N ALA A 62 14.01 15.05 0.23
CA ALA A 62 15.11 14.35 0.88
C ALA A 62 16.46 15.07 0.75
N ALA A 63 16.68 15.82 -0.32
CA ALA A 63 17.93 16.54 -0.52
C ALA A 63 18.00 17.85 0.28
N GLY A 64 16.91 18.64 0.25
CA GLY A 64 16.91 20.03 0.73
C GLY A 64 15.84 20.38 1.76
N GLY A 65 14.96 19.44 2.13
CA GLY A 65 13.79 19.72 2.95
C GLY A 65 12.62 20.27 2.14
N TYR A 66 11.61 20.81 2.83
CA TYR A 66 10.40 21.35 2.20
C TYR A 66 10.56 22.83 1.86
N HIS A 67 10.10 23.24 0.67
CA HIS A 67 10.43 24.53 0.03
C HIS A 67 9.38 25.63 0.22
N TRP A 68 8.33 25.40 1.01
CA TRP A 68 7.28 26.39 1.25
C TRP A 68 7.82 27.77 1.71
N PRO A 69 7.32 28.89 1.17
CA PRO A 69 6.23 29.03 0.18
C PRO A 69 6.69 29.02 -1.28
N ASN A 70 7.96 28.72 -1.57
CA ASN A 70 8.52 28.81 -2.92
C ASN A 70 7.96 27.72 -3.83
N PRO A 71 7.31 28.08 -4.96
CA PRO A 71 6.84 27.10 -5.93
C PRO A 71 7.99 26.31 -6.56
N MET A 72 7.69 25.08 -6.95
CA MET A 72 8.66 24.15 -7.54
C MET A 72 8.26 23.73 -8.95
N PHE A 73 9.24 23.29 -9.74
CA PHE A 73 9.03 22.69 -11.06
C PHE A 73 8.18 23.52 -12.05
N GLY A 74 8.29 24.84 -11.98
CA GLY A 74 7.58 25.76 -12.88
C GLY A 74 6.13 26.03 -12.49
N HIS A 75 5.66 25.56 -11.33
CA HIS A 75 4.36 25.98 -10.79
C HIS A 75 4.38 27.45 -10.37
N THR A 76 3.25 28.15 -10.53
CA THR A 76 3.08 29.55 -10.11
C THR A 76 2.25 29.69 -8.84
N ASN A 77 1.40 28.71 -8.54
CA ASN A 77 0.60 28.67 -7.32
C ASN A 77 1.41 28.04 -6.17
N PRO A 78 1.71 28.77 -5.08
CA PRO A 78 2.49 28.24 -3.96
C PRO A 78 1.80 27.07 -3.26
N TRP A 79 0.47 26.94 -3.36
CA TRP A 79 -0.27 25.81 -2.79
C TRP A 79 -0.05 24.48 -3.53
N ILE A 80 0.46 24.51 -4.77
CA ILE A 80 0.99 23.32 -5.45
C ILE A 80 2.41 23.07 -4.91
N SER A 81 2.48 22.65 -3.66
CA SER A 81 3.70 22.55 -2.86
C SER A 81 4.07 21.10 -2.55
N ASP A 82 5.36 20.89 -2.31
CA ASP A 82 5.92 19.66 -1.75
C ASP A 82 5.36 19.28 -0.37
N LEU A 83 4.68 20.18 0.34
CA LEU A 83 3.93 19.89 1.57
C LEU A 83 2.79 18.86 1.37
N ALA A 84 2.43 18.55 0.12
CA ALA A 84 1.52 17.45 -0.21
C ALA A 84 2.10 16.06 0.11
N PHE A 85 3.43 15.95 0.19
CA PHE A 85 4.16 14.71 0.37
C PHE A 85 4.56 14.53 1.84
N LEU A 86 4.09 13.45 2.45
CA LEU A 86 4.33 13.16 3.87
C LEU A 86 5.80 12.79 4.14
N PRO A 87 6.30 13.01 5.37
CA PRO A 87 7.74 13.07 5.64
C PRO A 87 8.43 11.71 5.75
N GLY A 88 7.70 10.61 5.89
CA GLY A 88 8.26 9.29 6.19
C GLY A 88 9.34 8.85 5.20
N LEU A 89 9.01 8.78 3.91
CA LEU A 89 9.98 8.37 2.89
C LEU A 89 11.11 9.40 2.66
N PRO A 90 10.84 10.72 2.56
CA PRO A 90 11.90 11.73 2.51
C PRO A 90 12.89 11.65 3.67
N ALA A 91 12.42 11.41 4.90
CA ALA A 91 13.29 11.28 6.07
C ALA A 91 14.21 10.05 5.96
N LEU A 92 13.69 8.90 5.53
CA LEU A 92 14.49 7.71 5.27
C LEU A 92 15.53 7.96 4.15
N GLY A 93 15.11 8.61 3.06
CA GLY A 93 16.00 9.01 1.98
C GLY A 93 17.11 9.95 2.46
N ARG A 94 16.77 10.95 3.28
CA ARG A 94 17.72 11.88 3.90
C ARG A 94 18.76 11.14 4.74
N MET A 95 18.34 10.16 5.54
CA MET A 95 19.28 9.34 6.32
C MET A 95 20.26 8.58 5.42
N ILE A 96 19.79 7.97 4.33
CA ILE A 96 20.66 7.27 3.38
C ILE A 96 21.64 8.24 2.70
N ILE A 97 21.20 9.45 2.32
CA ILE A 97 22.08 10.49 1.77
C ILE A 97 23.18 10.84 2.78
N LEU A 98 22.83 11.04 4.05
CA LEU A 98 23.77 11.42 5.10
C LEU A 98 24.78 10.32 5.45
N VAL A 99 24.34 9.06 5.50
CA VAL A 99 25.19 7.93 5.92
C VAL A 99 26.02 7.39 4.77
N ALA A 100 25.47 7.29 3.57
CA ALA A 100 26.12 6.62 2.43
C ALA A 100 26.58 7.58 1.32
N GLY A 101 26.32 8.89 1.43
CA GLY A 101 26.71 9.88 0.43
C GLY A 101 26.02 9.71 -0.93
N LEU A 102 24.89 8.99 -0.99
CA LEU A 102 24.23 8.66 -2.24
C LEU A 102 23.44 9.85 -2.83
N PRO A 103 23.33 9.94 -4.17
CA PRO A 103 22.43 10.90 -4.81
C PRO A 103 20.99 10.72 -4.36
N SER A 104 20.23 11.82 -4.28
CA SER A 104 18.88 11.82 -3.68
C SER A 104 17.89 10.87 -4.35
N ARG A 105 17.93 10.74 -5.68
CA ARG A 105 17.09 9.78 -6.42
C ARG A 105 17.41 8.34 -6.05
N SER A 106 18.69 7.99 -5.97
CA SER A 106 19.14 6.65 -5.58
C SER A 106 18.76 6.35 -4.13
N ALA A 107 18.94 7.32 -3.23
CA ALA A 107 18.59 7.19 -1.82
C ALA A 107 17.09 6.97 -1.62
N ILE A 108 16.22 7.72 -2.31
CA ILE A 108 14.77 7.52 -2.26
C ILE A 108 14.35 6.19 -2.87
N LEU A 109 14.96 5.78 -3.98
CA LEU A 109 14.69 4.49 -4.58
C LEU A 109 15.01 3.37 -3.59
N ILE A 110 16.20 3.36 -2.99
CA ILE A 110 16.60 2.37 -1.99
C ILE A 110 15.66 2.39 -0.79
N ALA A 111 15.37 3.58 -0.23
CA ALA A 111 14.44 3.71 0.89
C ALA A 111 13.05 3.13 0.56
N GLY A 112 12.53 3.39 -0.64
CA GLY A 112 11.24 2.85 -1.09
C GLY A 112 11.27 1.33 -1.26
N GLN A 113 12.34 0.80 -1.87
CA GLN A 113 12.51 -0.64 -2.09
C GLN A 113 12.62 -1.43 -0.79
N ILE A 114 13.29 -0.90 0.24
CA ILE A 114 13.29 -1.50 1.59
C ILE A 114 11.85 -1.61 2.12
N GLY A 115 11.04 -0.59 1.90
CA GLY A 115 9.62 -0.60 2.27
C GLY A 115 8.83 -1.71 1.57
N PHE A 116 9.05 -1.94 0.27
CA PHE A 116 8.35 -2.99 -0.47
C PHE A 116 8.81 -4.40 -0.09
N LEU A 117 10.10 -4.59 0.20
CA LEU A 117 10.61 -5.83 0.78
C LEU A 117 9.93 -6.13 2.13
N ALA A 118 9.81 -5.11 2.99
CA ALA A 118 9.09 -5.23 4.26
C ALA A 118 7.60 -5.54 4.05
N ALA A 119 6.95 -4.92 3.05
CA ALA A 119 5.57 -5.21 2.69
C ALA A 119 5.38 -6.67 2.26
N ALA A 120 6.25 -7.18 1.39
CA ALA A 120 6.21 -8.57 0.93
C ALA A 120 6.29 -9.54 2.12
N VAL A 121 7.25 -9.32 3.04
CA VAL A 121 7.39 -10.12 4.27
C VAL A 121 6.11 -10.10 5.10
N VAL A 122 5.54 -8.92 5.33
CA VAL A 122 4.35 -8.76 6.17
C VAL A 122 3.11 -9.37 5.51
N ILE A 123 2.95 -9.23 4.20
CA ILE A 123 1.86 -9.85 3.44
C ILE A 123 1.93 -11.37 3.55
N THR A 124 3.11 -11.96 3.34
CA THR A 124 3.29 -13.41 3.52
C THR A 124 3.04 -13.81 4.97
N ALA A 125 3.44 -13.01 5.95
CA ALA A 125 3.15 -13.28 7.36
C ALA A 125 1.64 -13.24 7.68
N VAL A 126 0.89 -12.30 7.11
CA VAL A 126 -0.58 -12.24 7.21
C VAL A 126 -1.19 -13.49 6.59
N GLY A 127 -0.83 -13.82 5.35
CA GLY A 127 -1.32 -15.01 4.66
C GLY A 127 -1.04 -16.29 5.45
N LEU A 128 0.17 -16.43 6.00
CA LEU A 128 0.55 -17.59 6.80
C LEU A 128 -0.28 -17.70 8.07
N LYS A 129 -0.60 -16.56 8.71
CA LYS A 129 -1.43 -16.50 9.92
C LYS A 129 -2.87 -16.95 9.68
N VAL A 130 -3.45 -16.68 8.50
CA VAL A 130 -4.89 -16.90 8.23
C VAL A 130 -5.21 -18.01 7.23
N ALA A 131 -4.27 -18.45 6.40
CA ALA A 131 -4.54 -19.40 5.32
C ALA A 131 -3.46 -20.49 5.15
N GLY A 132 -2.33 -20.42 5.86
CA GLY A 132 -1.26 -21.41 5.74
C GLY A 132 -0.22 -21.07 4.66
N PRO A 133 0.84 -21.88 4.51
CA PRO A 133 2.03 -21.49 3.75
C PRO A 133 1.82 -21.30 2.26
N THR A 134 1.11 -22.21 1.60
CA THR A 134 0.95 -22.16 0.14
C THR A 134 0.09 -20.96 -0.23
N ALA A 135 -1.05 -20.78 0.45
CA ALA A 135 -1.86 -19.57 0.28
C ALA A 135 -1.10 -18.28 0.63
N ALA A 136 -0.18 -18.30 1.60
CA ALA A 136 0.65 -17.14 1.92
C ALA A 136 1.58 -16.71 0.79
N VAL A 137 2.23 -17.69 0.14
CA VAL A 137 3.09 -17.45 -1.03
C VAL A 137 2.26 -16.98 -2.21
N LEU A 138 1.10 -17.60 -2.46
CA LEU A 138 0.19 -17.21 -3.53
C LEU A 138 -0.42 -15.82 -3.30
N LEU A 139 -0.68 -15.44 -2.05
CA LEU A 139 -1.17 -14.11 -1.68
C LEU A 139 -0.17 -13.02 -2.06
N VAL A 140 1.11 -13.18 -1.68
CA VAL A 140 2.15 -12.20 -2.04
C VAL A 140 2.44 -12.23 -3.55
N ALA A 141 2.32 -13.38 -4.21
CA ALA A 141 2.45 -13.49 -5.66
C ALA A 141 1.34 -12.74 -6.41
N CYS A 142 0.09 -12.85 -5.94
CA CYS A 142 -1.05 -12.10 -6.49
C CYS A 142 -0.89 -10.60 -6.26
N TRP A 143 -0.44 -10.19 -5.06
CA TRP A 143 -0.14 -8.80 -4.75
C TRP A 143 0.97 -8.24 -5.65
N GLY A 144 2.09 -8.96 -5.79
CA GLY A 144 3.19 -8.53 -6.64
C GLY A 144 2.85 -8.49 -8.14
N ALA A 145 1.78 -9.14 -8.57
CA ALA A 145 1.23 -9.05 -9.92
C ALA A 145 -0.03 -8.18 -10.02
N ALA A 146 -0.43 -7.50 -8.95
CA ALA A 146 -1.67 -6.72 -8.92
C ALA A 146 -1.67 -5.61 -9.97
N PRO A 147 -2.85 -5.12 -10.40
CA PRO A 147 -2.91 -3.95 -11.26
C PRO A 147 -2.14 -2.78 -10.62
N ARG A 148 -1.28 -2.13 -11.42
CA ARG A 148 -0.31 -1.11 -10.98
C ARG A 148 0.86 -1.60 -10.11
N ALA A 149 1.22 -2.88 -10.19
CA ALA A 149 2.41 -3.43 -9.54
C ALA A 149 3.73 -2.72 -9.89
N VAL A 150 3.81 -1.96 -11.00
CA VAL A 150 4.95 -1.08 -11.33
C VAL A 150 5.37 -0.18 -10.17
N VAL A 151 4.41 0.27 -9.36
CA VAL A 151 4.62 1.11 -8.17
C VAL A 151 5.56 0.45 -7.18
N GLU A 152 5.54 -0.88 -7.11
CA GLU A 152 6.39 -1.67 -6.22
C GLU A 152 7.87 -1.63 -6.57
N SER A 153 8.20 -1.24 -7.80
CA SER A 153 9.58 -0.96 -8.23
C SER A 153 9.97 0.51 -8.10
N MET A 154 9.04 1.41 -7.75
CA MET A 154 9.30 2.85 -7.70
C MET A 154 9.87 3.30 -6.34
N GLY A 155 10.54 4.46 -6.33
CA GLY A 155 11.01 5.13 -5.11
C GLY A 155 9.86 5.83 -4.37
N TYR A 156 8.85 5.05 -3.98
CA TYR A 156 7.54 5.50 -3.54
C TYR A 156 7.21 5.06 -2.10
N THR A 157 6.16 5.66 -1.51
CA THR A 157 5.79 5.48 -0.09
C THR A 157 4.97 4.22 0.18
N GLU A 158 4.40 3.59 -0.85
CA GLU A 158 3.49 2.46 -0.73
C GLU A 158 4.09 1.30 0.05
N GLY A 159 5.33 0.91 -0.21
CA GLY A 159 5.96 -0.23 0.46
C GLY A 159 5.92 -0.09 1.99
N TRP A 160 6.42 1.03 2.51
CA TRP A 160 6.37 1.30 3.95
C TRP A 160 4.96 1.41 4.50
N PHE A 161 4.06 2.07 3.76
CA PHE A 161 2.66 2.16 4.17
C PHE A 161 2.01 0.77 4.30
N ILE A 162 2.18 -0.10 3.30
CA ILE A 162 1.63 -1.46 3.29
C ILE A 162 2.27 -2.31 4.38
N ALA A 163 3.58 -2.20 4.59
CA ALA A 163 4.28 -2.91 5.66
C ALA A 163 3.70 -2.55 7.05
N PHE A 164 3.57 -1.26 7.36
CA PHE A 164 3.02 -0.84 8.66
C PHE A 164 1.53 -1.13 8.81
N VAL A 165 0.72 -0.95 7.77
CA VAL A 165 -0.69 -1.36 7.82
C VAL A 165 -0.81 -2.87 8.01
N GLY A 166 -0.03 -3.68 7.29
CA GLY A 166 -0.03 -5.13 7.43
C GLY A 166 0.43 -5.60 8.82
N LEU A 167 1.43 -4.93 9.44
CA LEU A 167 1.81 -5.17 10.83
C LEU A 167 0.66 -4.81 11.79
N GLY A 168 -0.05 -3.73 11.50
CA GLY A 168 -1.28 -3.35 12.19
C GLY A 168 -2.36 -4.44 12.10
N LEU A 169 -2.60 -4.98 10.91
CA LEU A 169 -3.55 -6.08 10.68
C LEU A 169 -3.11 -7.36 11.40
N LEU A 170 -1.81 -7.72 11.40
CA LEU A 170 -1.27 -8.84 12.18
C LEU A 170 -1.50 -8.65 13.68
N ALA A 171 -1.31 -7.43 14.18
CA ALA A 171 -1.57 -7.10 15.57
C ALA A 171 -3.07 -7.22 15.90
N ILE A 172 -3.97 -6.78 15.02
CA ILE A 172 -5.43 -6.97 15.16
C ILE A 172 -5.78 -8.46 15.20
N LEU A 173 -5.27 -9.26 14.26
CA LEU A 173 -5.47 -10.71 14.20
C LEU A 173 -4.92 -11.44 15.45
N SER A 174 -4.05 -10.78 16.21
CA SER A 174 -3.46 -11.28 17.45
C SER A 174 -4.07 -10.64 18.70
N GLY A 175 -5.12 -9.83 18.57
CA GLY A 175 -5.78 -9.14 19.69
C GLY A 175 -4.95 -8.00 20.33
N ARG A 176 -3.89 -7.53 19.69
CA ARG A 176 -2.95 -6.50 20.18
C ARG A 176 -3.30 -5.11 19.63
N TRP A 177 -4.45 -4.59 20.03
CA TRP A 177 -5.02 -3.36 19.46
C TRP A 177 -4.19 -2.08 19.64
N ILE A 178 -3.47 -1.93 20.75
CA ILE A 178 -2.58 -0.78 20.97
C ILE A 178 -1.44 -0.79 19.96
N LEU A 179 -0.81 -1.95 19.79
CA LEU A 179 0.26 -2.13 18.83
C LEU A 179 -0.24 -1.93 17.38
N ALA A 180 -1.48 -2.34 17.10
CA ALA A 180 -2.11 -2.06 15.82
C ALA A 180 -2.24 -0.56 15.56
N GLY A 181 -2.76 0.19 16.54
CA GLY A 181 -2.85 1.64 16.49
C GLY A 181 -1.49 2.33 16.30
N ALA A 182 -0.46 1.86 17.00
CA ALA A 182 0.90 2.39 16.87
C ALA A 182 1.47 2.19 15.45
N PHE A 183 1.37 0.98 14.89
CA PHE A 183 1.82 0.73 13.53
C PHE A 183 1.05 1.55 12.49
N VAL A 184 -0.28 1.66 12.64
CA VAL A 184 -1.11 2.50 11.76
C VAL A 184 -0.75 3.98 11.91
N GLY A 185 -0.48 4.45 13.13
CA GLY A 185 0.04 5.79 13.40
C GLY A 185 1.32 6.08 12.62
N VAL A 186 2.28 5.15 12.64
CA VAL A 186 3.52 5.27 11.84
C VAL A 186 3.23 5.23 10.34
N ALA A 187 2.30 4.38 9.87
CA ALA A 187 1.88 4.36 8.46
C ALA A 187 1.36 5.73 7.99
N GLY A 188 0.70 6.48 8.89
CA GLY A 188 0.23 7.83 8.65
C GLY A 188 1.33 8.87 8.39
N LEU A 189 2.61 8.55 8.63
CA LEU A 189 3.76 9.39 8.24
C LEU A 189 4.15 9.21 6.77
N PHE A 190 3.64 8.17 6.11
CA PHE A 190 3.97 7.86 4.72
C PHE A 190 2.86 8.30 3.76
N ARG A 191 1.59 8.15 4.17
CA ARG A 191 0.44 8.41 3.30
C ARG A 191 -0.80 8.89 4.06
N ALA A 192 -1.51 9.86 3.48
CA ALA A 192 -2.86 10.24 3.93
C ALA A 192 -3.91 9.15 3.67
N SER A 193 -3.61 8.17 2.80
CA SER A 193 -4.42 6.96 2.59
C SER A 193 -4.51 6.05 3.83
N VAL A 194 -3.98 6.45 4.99
CA VAL A 194 -4.16 5.76 6.28
C VAL A 194 -5.59 5.87 6.83
N VAL A 195 -6.37 6.87 6.39
CA VAL A 195 -7.72 7.15 6.91
C VAL A 195 -8.65 5.90 6.93
N PRO A 196 -8.73 5.05 5.88
CA PRO A 196 -9.50 3.82 5.90
C PRO A 196 -9.19 2.90 7.08
N VAL A 197 -7.91 2.68 7.41
CA VAL A 197 -7.56 1.78 8.52
C VAL A 197 -7.80 2.44 9.89
N CYS A 198 -7.72 3.77 9.99
CA CYS A 198 -8.19 4.48 11.19
C CYS A 198 -9.70 4.29 11.40
N ILE A 199 -10.50 4.33 10.32
CA ILE A 199 -11.95 4.02 10.37
C ILE A 199 -12.17 2.58 10.84
N VAL A 200 -11.39 1.61 10.35
CA VAL A 200 -11.47 0.20 10.79
C VAL A 200 -11.23 0.09 12.31
N LEU A 201 -10.22 0.78 12.84
CA LEU A 201 -9.95 0.79 14.29
C LEU A 201 -11.07 1.49 15.08
N GLY A 202 -11.68 2.54 14.53
CA GLY A 202 -12.88 3.17 15.07
C GLY A 202 -14.07 2.22 15.13
N ILE A 203 -14.37 1.51 14.05
CA ILE A 203 -15.41 0.46 14.00
C ILE A 203 -15.10 -0.66 15.01
N ALA A 204 -13.84 -1.05 15.14
CA ALA A 204 -13.42 -2.05 16.13
C ALA A 204 -13.68 -1.61 17.57
N TRP A 205 -13.42 -0.34 17.88
CA TRP A 205 -13.76 0.21 19.19
C TRP A 205 -15.27 0.33 19.39
N LEU A 206 -16.03 0.83 18.41
CA LEU A 206 -17.49 0.95 18.52
C LEU A 206 -18.18 -0.41 18.73
N THR A 207 -17.77 -1.44 17.98
CA THR A 207 -18.29 -2.81 18.17
C THR A 207 -17.92 -3.39 19.54
N SER A 208 -16.84 -2.91 20.15
CA SER A 208 -16.44 -3.32 21.50
C SER A 208 -17.35 -2.80 22.61
N LEU A 209 -18.16 -1.77 22.33
CA LEU A 209 -19.12 -1.24 23.30
C LEU A 209 -20.28 -2.20 23.58
N PHE A 210 -20.58 -3.09 22.63
CA PHE A 210 -21.72 -4.01 22.72
C PHE A 210 -21.33 -5.46 22.99
N LYS A 211 -20.11 -5.89 22.59
CA LYS A 211 -19.74 -7.32 22.52
C LYS A 211 -18.30 -7.64 22.93
N ALA A 212 -17.57 -6.74 23.60
CA ALA A 212 -16.16 -7.04 23.94
C ALA A 212 -15.98 -7.74 25.29
N GLU A 213 -15.00 -8.64 25.29
CA GLU A 213 -14.41 -9.19 26.51
C GLU A 213 -13.88 -8.07 27.44
N PRO A 214 -13.99 -8.26 28.76
CA PRO A 214 -13.39 -7.35 29.75
C PRO A 214 -11.92 -7.05 29.42
N GLY A 215 -11.54 -5.78 29.41
CA GLY A 215 -10.17 -5.33 29.12
C GLY A 215 -9.83 -5.10 27.63
N GLN A 216 -10.62 -5.57 26.67
CA GLN A 216 -10.35 -5.30 25.24
C GLN A 216 -10.84 -3.92 24.80
N ARG A 217 -11.87 -3.37 25.46
CA ARG A 217 -12.46 -2.06 25.14
C ARG A 217 -11.44 -0.91 25.20
N TRP A 218 -10.71 -0.78 26.31
CA TRP A 218 -9.72 0.30 26.46
C TRP A 218 -8.54 0.12 25.50
N ARG A 219 -8.12 -1.13 25.24
CA ARG A 219 -7.05 -1.43 24.27
C ARG A 219 -7.42 -1.00 22.86
N ARG A 220 -8.67 -1.27 22.45
CA ARG A 220 -9.22 -0.81 21.16
C ARG A 220 -9.35 0.71 21.10
N PHE A 221 -9.77 1.35 22.19
CA PHE A 221 -9.82 2.81 22.29
C PHE A 221 -8.45 3.43 22.09
N ILE A 222 -7.42 2.98 22.83
CA ILE A 222 -6.06 3.50 22.66
C ILE A 222 -5.54 3.22 21.25
N GLY A 223 -5.77 2.00 20.72
CA GLY A 223 -5.42 1.68 19.34
C GLY A 223 -6.04 2.65 18.32
N MET A 224 -7.33 2.93 18.47
CA MET A 224 -8.04 3.93 17.65
C MET A 224 -7.42 5.33 17.79
N VAL A 225 -7.15 5.81 19.01
CA VAL A 225 -6.57 7.14 19.26
C VAL A 225 -5.15 7.28 18.72
N LEU A 226 -4.33 6.23 18.79
CA LEU A 226 -2.98 6.22 18.24
C LEU A 226 -2.96 6.25 16.71
N SER A 227 -3.96 5.62 16.07
CA SER A 227 -3.95 5.40 14.62
C SER A 227 -3.85 6.65 13.73
N PRO A 228 -4.52 7.80 14.01
CA PRO A 228 -4.38 9.00 13.19
C PRO A 228 -3.15 9.86 13.52
N LEU A 229 -2.39 9.58 14.59
CA LEU A 229 -1.40 10.53 15.13
C LEU A 229 -0.28 10.89 14.15
N GLY A 230 0.21 9.96 13.34
CA GLY A 230 1.22 10.28 12.34
C GLY A 230 0.72 11.26 11.28
N LEU A 231 -0.52 11.06 10.79
CA LEU A 231 -1.14 11.98 9.84
C LEU A 231 -1.42 13.34 10.48
N LEU A 232 -1.97 13.36 11.70
CA LEU A 232 -2.26 14.60 12.43
C LEU A 232 -1.00 15.39 12.75
N THR A 233 0.12 14.71 13.04
CA THR A 233 1.42 15.36 13.22
C THR A 233 1.81 16.12 11.95
N TRP A 234 1.59 15.54 10.77
CA TRP A 234 1.85 16.24 9.51
C TRP A 234 0.93 17.43 9.30
N PHE A 235 -0.36 17.31 9.64
CA PHE A 235 -1.31 18.44 9.58
C PHE A 235 -0.84 19.61 10.45
N VAL A 236 -0.37 19.34 11.68
CA VAL A 236 0.16 20.36 12.58
C VAL A 236 1.41 21.03 12.02
N ILE A 237 2.35 20.25 11.46
CA ILE A 237 3.57 20.80 10.84
C ILE A 237 3.22 21.71 9.65
N VAL A 238 2.32 21.26 8.78
CA VAL A 238 1.88 22.06 7.62
C VAL A 238 1.13 23.30 8.08
N ALA A 239 0.28 23.19 9.11
CA ALA A 239 -0.43 24.34 9.66
C ALA A 239 0.54 25.40 10.21
N ARG A 240 1.59 24.98 10.93
CA ARG A 240 2.65 25.88 11.40
C ARG A 240 3.43 26.52 10.27
N ARG A 241 3.80 25.77 9.22
CA ARG A 241 4.56 26.30 8.08
C ARG A 241 3.75 27.27 7.21
N THR A 242 2.46 27.00 7.04
CA THR A 242 1.57 27.78 6.18
C THR A 242 0.86 28.92 6.92
N GLY A 243 0.89 28.93 8.25
CA GLY A 243 0.11 29.84 9.09
C GLY A 243 -1.40 29.58 9.05
N ARG A 244 -1.85 28.45 8.49
CA ARG A 244 -3.28 28.11 8.35
C ARG A 244 -3.58 26.74 8.92
N TRP A 245 -4.56 26.66 9.84
CA TRP A 245 -4.95 25.40 10.48
C TRP A 245 -5.38 24.31 9.47
N ASN A 246 -5.97 24.71 8.34
CA ASN A 246 -6.37 23.82 7.25
C ASN A 246 -5.34 23.75 6.10
N GLY A 247 -4.09 24.17 6.33
CA GLY A 247 -3.06 24.30 5.30
C GLY A 247 -2.85 23.03 4.48
N TYR A 248 -2.85 21.85 5.12
CA TYR A 248 -2.70 20.58 4.38
C TYR A 248 -3.88 20.31 3.44
N LEU A 249 -5.11 20.64 3.84
CA LEU A 249 -6.29 20.51 2.98
C LEU A 249 -6.24 21.50 1.82
N LEU A 250 -5.73 22.71 2.03
CA LEU A 250 -5.52 23.70 0.96
C LEU A 250 -4.48 23.23 -0.05
N VAL A 251 -3.37 22.64 0.42
CA VAL A 251 -2.36 22.02 -0.44
C VAL A 251 -2.98 20.87 -1.25
N GLN A 252 -3.68 19.93 -0.61
CA GLN A 252 -4.36 18.83 -1.32
C GLN A 252 -5.37 19.33 -2.35
N LYS A 253 -6.15 20.37 -2.02
CA LYS A 253 -7.10 20.99 -2.94
C LYS A 253 -6.40 21.63 -4.15
N ALA A 254 -5.26 22.30 -3.94
CA ALA A 254 -4.48 22.89 -5.03
C ALA A 254 -3.87 21.83 -5.96
N TRP A 255 -3.55 20.66 -5.41
CA TRP A 255 -3.20 19.44 -6.15
C TRP A 255 -4.41 18.76 -6.82
N GLY A 256 -5.63 19.29 -6.67
CA GLY A 256 -6.85 18.73 -7.26
C GLY A 256 -7.46 17.57 -6.47
N SER A 257 -6.86 17.17 -5.35
CA SER A 257 -7.36 16.11 -4.48
C SER A 257 -8.49 16.62 -3.58
N LYS A 258 -9.66 15.97 -3.66
CA LYS A 258 -10.81 16.24 -2.79
C LYS A 258 -11.61 14.97 -2.55
N MET A 259 -12.44 14.95 -1.51
CA MET A 259 -13.46 13.91 -1.35
C MET A 259 -14.72 14.34 -2.09
N GLY A 260 -15.37 13.38 -2.74
CA GLY A 260 -16.64 13.55 -3.44
C GLY A 260 -17.50 12.31 -3.29
N THR A 261 -18.50 12.16 -4.15
CA THR A 261 -19.43 11.04 -4.14
C THR A 261 -19.05 9.96 -5.17
N LEU A 262 -19.69 8.79 -5.08
CA LEU A 262 -19.57 7.77 -6.13
C LEU A 262 -20.21 8.23 -7.46
N LEU A 263 -21.22 9.11 -7.40
CA LEU A 263 -21.82 9.74 -8.58
C LEU A 263 -20.79 10.64 -9.28
N ASP A 264 -20.06 11.48 -8.54
CA ASP A 264 -19.00 12.32 -9.11
C ASP A 264 -17.94 11.47 -9.82
N THR A 265 -17.57 10.32 -9.23
CA THR A 265 -16.62 9.39 -9.86
C THR A 265 -17.20 8.71 -11.10
N TRP A 266 -18.48 8.38 -11.08
CA TRP A 266 -19.18 7.84 -12.24
C TRP A 266 -19.28 8.85 -13.38
N GLU A 267 -19.65 10.09 -13.09
CA GLU A 267 -19.66 11.19 -14.07
C GLU A 267 -18.25 11.45 -14.62
N ASN A 268 -17.22 11.42 -13.77
CA ASN A 268 -15.83 11.54 -14.20
C ASN A 268 -15.42 10.38 -15.13
N PHE A 269 -15.89 9.17 -14.85
CA PHE A 269 -15.67 8.02 -15.72
C PHE A 269 -16.39 8.20 -17.07
N GLN A 270 -17.68 8.54 -17.06
CA GLN A 270 -18.47 8.76 -18.26
C GLN A 270 -17.90 9.87 -19.14
N THR A 271 -17.54 11.01 -18.56
CA THR A 271 -16.93 12.12 -19.30
C THR A 271 -15.62 11.69 -19.97
N ARG A 272 -14.75 10.93 -19.29
CA ARG A 272 -13.53 10.37 -19.91
C ARG A 272 -13.81 9.33 -20.99
N MET A 273 -14.93 8.61 -20.87
CA MET A 273 -15.37 7.63 -21.85
C MET A 273 -16.21 8.21 -22.99
N ASN A 274 -16.56 9.50 -22.97
CA ASN A 274 -17.39 10.11 -24.03
C ASN A 274 -16.59 11.02 -24.99
N HIS A 275 -15.28 11.17 -24.80
CA HIS A 275 -14.42 11.97 -25.66
C HIS A 275 -13.41 11.08 -26.40
N ALA A 276 -13.34 11.22 -27.73
CA ALA A 276 -12.33 10.53 -28.54
C ALA A 276 -10.97 11.26 -28.48
N PRO A 277 -9.84 10.54 -28.51
CA PRO A 277 -9.73 9.08 -28.53
C PRO A 277 -10.02 8.47 -27.14
N PHE A 278 -10.88 7.45 -27.11
CA PHE A 278 -11.27 6.75 -25.88
C PHE A 278 -10.04 6.08 -25.23
N ASP A 279 -9.64 6.53 -24.04
CA ASP A 279 -8.58 5.88 -23.28
C ASP A 279 -9.11 4.69 -22.45
N TRP A 280 -9.82 3.77 -23.13
CA TRP A 280 -10.42 2.59 -22.49
C TRP A 280 -9.35 1.69 -21.85
N ARG A 281 -8.16 1.63 -22.48
CA ARG A 281 -7.04 0.83 -22.00
C ARG A 281 -6.63 1.29 -20.61
N TYR A 282 -6.64 2.59 -20.34
CA TYR A 282 -6.22 3.08 -19.05
C TYR A 282 -7.39 3.25 -18.07
N VAL A 283 -8.39 4.03 -18.45
CA VAL A 283 -9.53 4.39 -17.60
C VAL A 283 -10.39 3.16 -17.31
N GLY A 284 -10.64 2.33 -18.33
CA GLY A 284 -11.39 1.09 -18.20
C GLY A 284 -10.68 0.06 -17.32
N LEU A 285 -9.35 -0.07 -17.45
CA LEU A 285 -8.59 -0.98 -16.60
C LEU A 285 -8.54 -0.54 -15.12
N ILE A 286 -8.50 0.77 -14.86
CA ILE A 286 -8.61 1.30 -13.50
C ILE A 286 -10.00 1.01 -12.91
N ALA A 287 -11.06 1.24 -13.68
CA ALA A 287 -12.42 0.93 -13.26
C ALA A 287 -12.60 -0.58 -13.01
N LEU A 288 -12.09 -1.42 -13.90
CA LEU A 288 -12.06 -2.88 -13.75
C LEU A 288 -11.30 -3.29 -12.49
N THR A 289 -10.14 -2.67 -12.22
CA THR A 289 -9.38 -2.92 -10.99
C THR A 289 -10.24 -2.64 -9.75
N TRP A 290 -10.91 -1.49 -9.71
CA TRP A 290 -11.78 -1.15 -8.59
C TRP A 290 -12.93 -2.16 -8.42
N CYS A 291 -13.58 -2.55 -9.53
CA CYS A 291 -14.63 -3.57 -9.53
C CYS A 291 -14.13 -4.95 -9.05
N VAL A 292 -12.92 -5.36 -9.47
CA VAL A 292 -12.30 -6.62 -9.03
C VAL A 292 -12.06 -6.60 -7.52
N TYR A 293 -11.47 -5.53 -6.97
CA TYR A 293 -11.26 -5.42 -5.52
C TYR A 293 -12.59 -5.38 -4.75
N LEU A 294 -13.62 -4.70 -5.27
CA LEU A 294 -14.96 -4.72 -4.67
C LEU A 294 -15.54 -6.14 -4.67
N GLY A 295 -15.53 -6.82 -5.81
CA GLY A 295 -16.02 -8.19 -5.95
C GLY A 295 -15.28 -9.17 -5.03
N LEU A 296 -13.96 -9.05 -4.94
CA LEU A 296 -13.15 -9.83 -4.00
C LEU A 296 -13.49 -9.53 -2.53
N GLY A 297 -13.71 -8.26 -2.17
CA GLY A 297 -14.18 -7.88 -0.84
C GLY A 297 -15.56 -8.47 -0.50
N ILE A 298 -16.48 -8.50 -1.46
CA ILE A 298 -17.79 -9.16 -1.31
C ILE A 298 -17.61 -10.67 -1.14
N VAL A 299 -16.74 -11.31 -1.94
CA VAL A 299 -16.43 -12.74 -1.82
C VAL A 299 -15.84 -13.05 -0.44
N MET A 300 -14.96 -12.19 0.09
CA MET A 300 -14.43 -12.32 1.45
C MET A 300 -15.55 -12.28 2.49
N ALA A 301 -16.53 -11.37 2.34
CA ALA A 301 -17.68 -11.27 3.23
C ALA A 301 -18.58 -12.51 3.17
N VAL A 302 -18.91 -12.97 1.95
CA VAL A 302 -19.74 -14.17 1.73
C VAL A 302 -19.06 -15.43 2.27
N ARG A 303 -17.74 -15.58 2.06
CA ARG A 303 -16.96 -16.71 2.56
C ARG A 303 -16.57 -16.60 4.03
N ARG A 304 -16.97 -15.52 4.72
CA ARG A 304 -16.66 -15.25 6.13
C ARG A 304 -15.14 -15.32 6.41
N GLU A 305 -14.36 -14.73 5.51
CA GLU A 305 -12.93 -14.48 5.74
C GLU A 305 -12.74 -13.63 7.01
N PRO A 306 -11.53 -13.61 7.62
CA PRO A 306 -11.29 -12.91 8.88
C PRO A 306 -11.85 -11.49 8.87
N VAL A 307 -12.80 -11.23 9.78
CA VAL A 307 -13.69 -10.05 9.73
C VAL A 307 -12.94 -8.74 9.56
N TRP A 308 -11.83 -8.54 10.28
CA TRP A 308 -11.07 -7.30 10.22
C TRP A 308 -10.29 -7.11 8.92
N LEU A 309 -9.89 -8.19 8.24
CA LEU A 309 -9.30 -8.11 6.90
C LEU A 309 -10.38 -7.74 5.88
N THR A 310 -11.56 -8.36 5.96
CA THR A 310 -12.71 -8.07 5.10
C THR A 310 -13.18 -6.62 5.25
N VAL A 311 -13.36 -6.15 6.48
CA VAL A 311 -13.76 -4.76 6.78
C VAL A 311 -12.71 -3.79 6.26
N TYR A 312 -11.42 -4.08 6.45
CA TYR A 312 -10.34 -3.24 5.91
C TYR A 312 -10.38 -3.13 4.38
N VAL A 313 -10.55 -4.24 3.66
CA VAL A 313 -10.67 -4.24 2.20
C VAL A 313 -11.88 -3.42 1.76
N LEU A 314 -13.06 -3.68 2.30
CA LEU A 314 -14.30 -2.98 1.92
C LEU A 314 -14.23 -1.47 2.20
N VAL A 315 -13.78 -1.08 3.40
CA VAL A 315 -13.63 0.34 3.76
C VAL A 315 -12.63 1.02 2.83
N THR A 316 -11.50 0.36 2.51
CA THR A 316 -10.49 0.90 1.59
C THR A 316 -11.05 1.09 0.18
N VAL A 317 -11.75 0.09 -0.37
CA VAL A 317 -12.35 0.15 -1.71
C VAL A 317 -13.39 1.25 -1.80
N ILE A 318 -14.29 1.35 -0.82
CA ILE A 318 -15.32 2.40 -0.76
C ILE A 318 -14.65 3.77 -0.66
N PHE A 319 -13.65 3.93 0.21
CA PHE A 319 -12.95 5.19 0.39
C PHE A 319 -12.23 5.65 -0.89
N VAL A 320 -11.54 4.74 -1.59
CA VAL A 320 -10.89 5.04 -2.89
C VAL A 320 -11.93 5.40 -3.96
N GLY A 321 -13.14 4.82 -3.89
CA GLY A 321 -14.27 5.19 -4.73
C GLY A 321 -14.62 6.67 -4.58
N HIS A 322 -14.62 7.20 -3.36
CA HIS A 322 -15.00 8.59 -3.04
C HIS A 322 -13.90 9.63 -3.31
N MET A 323 -12.64 9.21 -3.45
CA MET A 323 -11.54 10.12 -3.78
C MET A 323 -11.71 10.71 -5.19
N GLN A 324 -11.55 12.03 -5.33
CA GLN A 324 -11.59 12.74 -6.62
C GLN A 324 -10.22 13.36 -6.96
N GLY A 325 -10.07 13.75 -8.23
CA GLY A 325 -8.83 14.34 -8.77
C GLY A 325 -8.04 13.34 -9.61
N TYR A 326 -7.21 12.54 -8.96
CA TYR A 326 -6.32 11.57 -9.61
C TYR A 326 -7.01 10.23 -9.89
N PHE A 327 -7.85 10.20 -10.93
CA PHE A 327 -8.49 8.97 -11.39
C PHE A 327 -7.46 7.86 -11.65
N ASN A 328 -6.32 8.22 -12.24
CA ASN A 328 -5.21 7.33 -12.54
C ASN A 328 -4.62 6.59 -11.33
N SER A 329 -4.61 7.23 -10.15
CA SER A 329 -3.98 6.68 -8.95
C SER A 329 -4.91 5.80 -8.12
N LYS A 330 -6.20 5.67 -8.50
CA LYS A 330 -7.17 4.80 -7.79
C LYS A 330 -6.69 3.36 -7.71
N ALA A 331 -6.21 2.78 -8.82
CA ALA A 331 -5.70 1.40 -8.84
C ALA A 331 -4.47 1.22 -7.92
N ARG A 332 -3.56 2.20 -7.91
CA ARG A 332 -2.41 2.26 -6.99
C ARG A 332 -2.84 2.34 -5.52
N PHE A 333 -3.89 3.09 -5.21
CA PHE A 333 -4.42 3.21 -3.85
C PHE A 333 -5.11 1.94 -3.33
N LEU A 334 -5.36 0.95 -4.20
CA LEU A 334 -5.89 -0.35 -3.83
C LEU A 334 -4.81 -1.39 -3.51
N LEU A 335 -3.54 -1.17 -3.88
CA LEU A 335 -2.43 -2.07 -3.51
C LEU A 335 -2.35 -2.40 -2.01
N PRO A 336 -2.64 -1.46 -1.08
CA PRO A 336 -2.69 -1.78 0.35
C PRO A 336 -3.82 -2.74 0.74
N ALA A 337 -4.90 -2.83 -0.05
CA ALA A 337 -5.98 -3.79 0.16
C ALA A 337 -5.61 -5.22 -0.31
N PHE A 338 -4.34 -5.61 -0.15
CA PHE A 338 -3.82 -6.94 -0.48
C PHE A 338 -4.63 -8.12 0.10
N PRO A 339 -5.32 -8.03 1.27
CA PRO A 339 -6.14 -9.15 1.73
C PRO A 339 -7.27 -9.53 0.78
N ALA A 340 -7.65 -8.64 -0.16
CA ALA A 340 -8.62 -8.93 -1.21
C ALA A 340 -8.25 -10.18 -2.03
N PHE A 341 -6.96 -10.49 -2.19
CA PHE A 341 -6.51 -11.67 -2.94
C PHE A 341 -6.56 -12.98 -2.13
N LEU A 342 -6.96 -12.95 -0.85
CA LEU A 342 -7.03 -14.14 0.00
C LEU A 342 -7.95 -15.24 -0.54
N PRO A 343 -9.18 -14.95 -1.04
CA PRO A 343 -10.03 -15.97 -1.65
C PRO A 343 -9.43 -16.61 -2.90
N VAL A 344 -8.64 -15.86 -3.67
CA VAL A 344 -7.92 -16.35 -4.85
C VAL A 344 -6.79 -17.27 -4.44
N ALA A 345 -5.97 -16.85 -3.47
CA ALA A 345 -4.87 -17.66 -2.94
C ALA A 345 -5.35 -19.01 -2.39
N ARG A 346 -6.47 -19.01 -1.62
CA ARG A 346 -7.09 -20.24 -1.10
C ARG A 346 -7.68 -21.14 -2.19
N LEU A 347 -8.20 -20.55 -3.27
CA LEU A 347 -8.71 -21.32 -4.41
C LEU A 347 -7.56 -22.01 -5.15
N LEU A 348 -6.48 -21.27 -5.42
CA LEU A 348 -5.28 -21.77 -6.09
C LEU A 348 -4.56 -22.85 -5.28
N GLU A 349 -4.52 -22.72 -3.95
CA GLU A 349 -3.91 -23.71 -3.05
C GLU A 349 -4.55 -25.10 -3.18
N ARG A 350 -5.84 -25.18 -3.53
CA ARG A 350 -6.55 -26.46 -3.75
C ARG A 350 -6.19 -27.12 -5.08
N GLY A 351 -5.64 -26.36 -6.02
CA GLY A 351 -5.20 -26.86 -7.32
C GLY A 351 -3.84 -27.56 -7.27
N PRO A 352 -3.49 -28.34 -8.29
CA PRO A 352 -2.18 -28.98 -8.39
C PRO A 352 -1.05 -27.94 -8.51
N ARG A 353 0.16 -28.30 -8.07
CA ARG A 353 1.33 -27.38 -8.04
C ARG A 353 1.66 -26.78 -9.41
N TRP A 354 1.54 -27.55 -10.49
CA TRP A 354 1.81 -27.05 -11.85
C TRP A 354 0.87 -25.88 -12.20
N PHE A 355 -0.39 -25.94 -11.79
CA PHE A 355 -1.37 -24.88 -12.06
C PHE A 355 -1.05 -23.61 -11.28
N GLN A 356 -0.62 -23.75 -10.01
CA GLN A 356 -0.16 -22.63 -9.18
C GLN A 356 1.04 -21.91 -9.82
N VAL A 357 2.01 -22.67 -10.34
CA VAL A 357 3.20 -22.15 -11.01
C VAL A 357 2.81 -21.45 -12.32
N VAL A 358 2.04 -22.11 -13.19
CA VAL A 358 1.58 -21.53 -14.46
C VAL A 358 0.78 -20.25 -14.23
N PHE A 359 -0.14 -20.26 -13.27
CA PHE A 359 -0.91 -19.07 -12.90
C PHE A 359 0.02 -17.93 -12.46
N THR A 360 0.95 -18.20 -11.55
CA THR A 360 1.89 -17.20 -11.04
C THR A 360 2.76 -16.62 -12.17
N LEU A 361 3.26 -17.45 -13.08
CA LEU A 361 4.03 -16.99 -14.23
C LEU A 361 3.18 -16.15 -15.19
N ALA A 362 1.96 -16.59 -15.50
CA ALA A 362 1.06 -15.89 -16.40
C ALA A 362 0.67 -14.51 -15.87
N ILE A 363 0.25 -14.39 -14.61
CA ILE A 363 -0.10 -13.09 -14.01
C ILE A 363 1.13 -12.17 -13.92
N SER A 364 2.31 -12.73 -13.66
CA SER A 364 3.56 -11.96 -13.57
C SER A 364 3.98 -11.42 -14.93
N ALA A 365 3.83 -12.21 -15.99
CA ALA A 365 4.10 -11.78 -17.36
C ALA A 365 3.14 -10.66 -17.80
N VAL A 366 1.83 -10.82 -17.56
CA VAL A 366 0.82 -9.79 -17.87
C VAL A 366 1.09 -8.51 -17.08
N SER A 367 1.39 -8.63 -15.78
CA SER A 367 1.71 -7.50 -14.91
C SER A 367 2.98 -6.77 -15.36
N THR A 368 4.01 -7.51 -15.79
CA THR A 368 5.25 -6.94 -16.32
C THR A 368 5.02 -6.21 -17.63
N TRP A 369 4.30 -6.84 -18.57
CA TRP A 369 3.93 -6.22 -19.85
C TRP A 369 3.20 -4.90 -19.64
N TRP A 370 2.17 -4.89 -18.78
CA TRP A 370 1.40 -3.68 -18.51
C TRP A 370 2.26 -2.63 -17.77
N SER A 371 3.12 -3.04 -16.84
CA SER A 371 4.04 -2.12 -16.17
C SER A 371 4.96 -1.40 -17.16
N LEU A 372 5.48 -2.12 -18.17
CA LEU A 372 6.27 -1.53 -19.25
C LEU A 372 5.44 -0.60 -20.14
N ASP A 373 4.21 -1.00 -20.49
CA ASP A 373 3.29 -0.19 -21.29
C ASP A 373 2.98 1.17 -20.63
N VAL A 374 2.68 1.15 -19.33
CA VAL A 374 2.43 2.35 -18.51
C VAL A 374 3.65 3.29 -18.49
N LEU A 375 4.84 2.72 -18.30
CA LEU A 375 6.08 3.49 -18.24
C LEU A 375 6.45 4.11 -19.59
N ARG A 376 6.21 3.41 -20.69
CA ARG A 376 6.47 3.88 -22.06
C ARG A 376 5.54 5.02 -22.47
N HIS A 377 4.26 4.94 -22.12
CA HIS A 377 3.25 5.95 -22.50
C HIS A 377 3.14 7.12 -21.50
N ASN A 378 4.08 7.27 -20.56
CA ASN A 378 4.09 8.35 -19.56
C ASN A 378 2.81 8.45 -18.70
N LEU A 379 2.12 7.33 -18.49
CA LEU A 379 0.89 7.28 -17.71
C LEU A 379 1.20 7.19 -16.21
N SER A 380 0.91 8.24 -15.45
CA SER A 380 1.24 8.28 -14.01
C SER A 380 0.53 7.18 -13.21
N PRO A 381 1.25 6.35 -12.43
CA PRO A 381 0.70 5.25 -11.64
C PRO A 381 -0.42 5.59 -10.64
#